data_AF-A0A1R1XID0-F1
#
_entry.id   AF-A0A1R1XID0-F1
#
_cell.length_a   1.000
_cell.length_b   1.000
_cell.length_c   1.000
_cell.angle_alpha   90.00
_cell.angle_beta   90.00
_cell.angle_gamma   90.00
#
_symmetry.space_group_name_H-M   'P 1'
#
loop_
_entity.id
_entity.type
_entity.pdbx_description
1 polymer ?
#
loop_
_entity_poly.entity_id
_entity_poly.type
_entity_poly.pdbx_seq_one_letter_code
_entity_poly.pdbx_strand_id
1 'polypeptide(L)'
;MSDLGLEVDKNSKQTIITADGRSINILQIVYNLPTEISGYKFKAEALVMASVRKSLILGVDWLRTHNAIIDVKNQELILQI
;
A
#
# COMPACT_ATOMS: atom_id res chain seq x y z
N MET A 1 1.96 19.54 0.72
CA MET A 1 2.01 18.46 -0.29
C MET A 1 2.81 17.32 0.30
N SER A 2 2.28 16.10 0.27
CA SER A 2 3.08 14.92 0.56
C SER A 2 4.17 14.79 -0.52
N ASP A 3 5.29 14.16 -0.20
CA ASP A 3 6.42 13.93 -1.12
C ASP A 3 6.05 13.17 -2.42
N LEU A 4 4.83 12.65 -2.50
CA LEU A 4 4.27 11.91 -3.63
C LEU A 4 3.24 12.72 -4.43
N GLY A 5 2.94 13.97 -4.04
CA GLY A 5 1.95 14.82 -4.72
C GLY A 5 0.51 14.33 -4.58
N LEU A 6 0.23 13.44 -3.62
CA LEU A 6 -1.08 12.85 -3.41
C LEU A 6 -1.95 13.75 -2.54
N GLU A 7 -3.18 13.99 -3.02
CA GLU A 7 -4.23 14.60 -2.22
C GLU A 7 -4.76 13.59 -1.21
N VAL A 8 -5.07 14.09 -0.02
CA VAL A 8 -5.48 13.28 1.11
C VAL A 8 -6.99 13.20 1.11
N ASP A 9 -7.53 11.98 1.13
CA ASP A 9 -8.98 11.82 1.15
C ASP A 9 -9.53 11.86 2.58
N LYS A 10 -8.79 11.32 3.56
CA LYS A 10 -9.28 11.23 4.95
C LYS A 10 -8.16 11.22 6.00
N ASN A 11 -8.32 12.02 7.05
CA ASN A 11 -7.53 11.89 8.27
C ASN A 11 -7.95 10.64 9.05
N SER A 12 -6.98 9.84 9.51
CA SER A 12 -7.26 8.59 10.22
C SER A 12 -7.04 8.72 11.73
N LYS A 13 -7.85 7.99 12.51
CA LYS A 13 -7.62 7.72 13.94
C LYS A 13 -7.19 6.26 14.18
N GLN A 14 -6.85 5.55 13.11
CA GLN A 14 -6.46 4.15 13.19
C GLN A 14 -5.04 4.01 13.71
N THR A 15 -4.82 2.96 14.50
CA THR A 15 -3.50 2.53 14.96
C THR A 15 -3.27 1.11 14.48
N ILE A 16 -2.14 0.88 13.82
CA ILE A 16 -1.65 -0.46 13.50
C ILE A 16 -0.78 -0.94 14.65
N ILE A 17 -1.04 -2.14 15.14
CA ILE A 17 -0.13 -2.86 16.04
C ILE A 17 0.69 -3.83 15.19
N THR A 18 1.99 -3.63 15.12
CA THR A 18 2.90 -4.49 14.37
C THR A 18 3.22 -5.76 15.16
N ALA A 19 3.72 -6.80 14.47
CA ALA A 19 4.00 -8.10 15.09
C ALA A 19 5.06 -8.05 16.21
N ASP A 20 5.90 -7.01 16.23
CA ASP A 20 6.85 -6.72 17.31
C ASP A 20 6.23 -5.90 18.46
N GLY A 21 4.91 -5.71 18.46
CA GLY A 21 4.15 -5.03 19.50
C GLY A 21 4.17 -3.51 19.44
N ARG A 22 4.78 -2.91 18.40
CA ARG A 22 4.82 -1.44 18.27
C ARG A 22 3.49 -0.91 17.75
N SER A 23 3.10 0.25 18.25
CA SER A 23 1.93 0.99 17.80
C SER A 23 2.34 2.06 16.80
N ILE A 24 1.78 2.00 15.59
CA ILE A 24 2.00 3.00 14.55
C ILE A 24 0.67 3.68 14.25
N ASN A 25 0.62 5.00 14.45
CA ASN A 25 -0.54 5.80 14.10
C ASN A 25 -0.56 6.04 12.59
N ILE A 26 -1.70 5.72 11.98
CA ILE A 26 -1.95 6.07 10.58
C ILE A 26 -2.27 7.54 10.52
N LEU A 27 -1.50 8.26 9.72
CA LEU A 27 -1.74 9.68 9.52
C LEU A 27 -3.02 9.86 8.71
N GLN A 28 -3.08 9.18 7.56
CA GLN A 28 -4.06 9.45 6.51
C GLN A 28 -4.38 8.19 5.71
N ILE A 29 -5.53 8.22 5.03
CA ILE A 29 -5.93 7.22 4.04
C ILE A 29 -6.04 7.92 2.69
N VAL A 30 -5.47 7.28 1.67
CA VAL A 30 -5.60 7.69 0.26
C VAL A 30 -6.32 6.58 -0.48
N TYR A 31 -7.46 6.90 -1.08
CA TYR A 31 -8.24 6.01 -1.93
C TYR A 31 -7.82 6.17 -3.39
N ASN A 32 -8.00 5.10 -4.18
CA ASN A 32 -7.72 5.11 -5.62
C ASN A 32 -6.30 5.58 -5.98
N LEU A 33 -5.31 5.35 -5.13
CA LEU A 33 -3.91 5.66 -5.38
C LEU A 33 -3.46 4.98 -6.68
N PRO A 34 -3.17 5.76 -7.75
CA PRO A 34 -2.66 5.16 -8.99
C PRO A 34 -1.28 4.57 -8.72
N THR A 35 -1.16 3.27 -8.90
CA THR A 35 0.08 2.51 -8.74
C THR A 35 0.45 1.86 -10.05
N GLU A 36 1.68 2.08 -10.51
CA GLU A 36 2.17 1.48 -11.75
C GLU A 36 3.11 0.32 -11.43
N ILE A 37 2.78 -0.86 -11.96
CA ILE A 37 3.60 -2.07 -11.84
C ILE A 37 3.79 -2.62 -13.25
N SER A 38 5.04 -2.69 -13.69
CA SER A 38 5.41 -3.17 -15.03
C SER A 38 4.65 -2.46 -16.18
N GLY A 39 4.38 -1.15 -16.05
CA GLY A 39 3.66 -0.36 -17.05
C GLY A 39 2.12 -0.42 -16.97
N TYR A 40 1.57 -1.29 -16.11
CA TYR A 40 0.14 -1.41 -15.91
C TYR A 40 -0.30 -0.59 -14.69
N LYS A 41 -1.44 0.10 -14.83
CA LYS A 41 -2.01 0.94 -13.78
C LYS A 41 -3.00 0.16 -12.94
N PHE A 42 -2.76 0.14 -11.65
CA PHE A 42 -3.62 -0.42 -10.62
C PHE A 42 -4.11 0.68 -9.69
N LYS A 43 -5.21 0.42 -9.02
CA LYS A 43 -5.73 1.29 -7.96
C LYS A 43 -5.46 0.63 -6.62
N ALA A 44 -5.01 1.40 -5.65
CA ALA A 44 -4.83 0.95 -4.29
C ALA A 44 -5.55 1.88 -3.31
N GLU A 45 -6.05 1.31 -2.22
CA GLU A 45 -6.27 2.07 -0.99
C GLU A 45 -5.00 1.97 -0.15
N ALA A 46 -4.46 3.11 0.27
CA ALA A 46 -3.18 3.19 0.95
C ALA A 46 -3.31 3.90 2.30
N LEU A 47 -2.69 3.30 3.32
CA LEU A 47 -2.51 3.91 4.63
C LEU A 47 -1.19 4.66 4.65
N VAL A 48 -1.24 5.95 4.96
CA VAL A 48 -0.07 6.82 5.03
C VAL A 48 0.48 6.81 6.46
N MET A 49 1.77 6.47 6.57
CA MET A 49 2.49 6.35 7.85
C MET A 49 3.65 7.33 7.87
N ALA A 50 3.97 7.87 9.05
CA ALA A 50 5.20 8.63 9.24
C ALA A 50 6.41 7.68 9.15
N SER A 51 7.22 7.81 8.11
CA SER A 51 8.41 6.98 7.90
C SER A 51 9.54 7.82 7.33
N VAL A 52 10.77 7.53 7.78
CA VAL A 52 12.00 8.09 7.19
C VAL A 52 12.35 7.45 5.84
N ARG A 53 11.74 6.30 5.51
CA ARG A 53 11.93 5.59 4.25
C ARG A 53 10.70 5.71 3.36
N LYS A 54 10.92 5.99 2.07
CA LYS A 54 9.89 5.93 1.03
C LYS A 54 9.71 4.48 0.61
N SER A 55 8.67 3.83 1.10
CA SER A 55 8.33 2.44 0.79
C SER A 55 6.83 2.29 0.57
N LEU A 56 6.45 1.53 -0.44
CA LEU A 56 5.08 1.07 -0.66
C LEU A 56 4.97 -0.38 -0.16
N ILE A 57 3.99 -0.64 0.71
CA ILE A 57 3.68 -1.99 1.18
C ILE A 57 2.35 -2.38 0.56
N LEU A 58 2.37 -3.40 -0.30
CA LEU A 58 1.15 -4.00 -0.85
C LEU A 58 0.67 -5.07 0.13
N GLY A 59 -0.46 -4.80 0.77
CA GLY A 59 -1.10 -5.73 1.68
C GLY A 59 -1.76 -6.90 0.94
N VAL A 60 -2.15 -7.91 1.72
CA VAL A 60 -2.86 -9.10 1.23
C VAL A 60 -4.24 -8.74 0.65
N ASP A 61 -4.86 -7.67 1.14
CA ASP A 61 -6.08 -7.08 0.60
C ASP A 61 -5.92 -6.60 -0.84
N TRP A 62 -4.84 -5.89 -1.15
CA TRP A 62 -4.54 -5.46 -2.52
C TRP A 62 -4.27 -6.65 -3.44
N LEU A 63 -3.46 -7.62 -2.97
CA LEU A 63 -3.15 -8.85 -3.70
C LEU A 63 -4.42 -9.64 -4.04
N ARG A 64 -5.32 -9.79 -3.06
CA ARG A 64 -6.61 -10.47 -3.24
C ARG A 64 -7.51 -9.73 -4.23
N THR A 65 -7.51 -8.41 -4.23
CA THR A 65 -8.34 -7.58 -5.13
C THR A 65 -7.94 -7.76 -6.60
N HIS A 66 -6.66 -8.01 -6.86
CA HIS A 66 -6.10 -8.16 -8.21
C HIS A 66 -5.77 -9.61 -8.57
N ASN A 67 -6.31 -10.58 -7.82
CA ASN A 67 -6.06 -12.01 -8.00
C ASN A 67 -4.57 -12.35 -8.20
N ALA A 68 -3.71 -11.67 -7.45
CA ALA A 68 -2.27 -11.76 -7.63
C ALA A 68 -1.74 -13.11 -7.13
N ILE A 69 -0.77 -13.67 -7.84
CA ILE A 69 -0.06 -14.90 -7.46
C ILE A 69 1.36 -14.52 -7.08
N ILE A 70 1.77 -14.88 -5.86
CA ILE A 70 3.16 -14.76 -5.42
C ILE A 70 3.86 -16.09 -5.72
N ASP A 71 4.68 -16.13 -6.76
CA ASP A 71 5.55 -17.27 -7.05
C ASP A 71 6.88 -17.08 -6.33
N VAL A 72 6.95 -17.64 -5.12
CA VAL A 72 8.15 -17.54 -4.26
C VAL A 72 9.33 -18.28 -4.89
N LYS A 73 9.09 -19.35 -5.65
CA LYS A 73 10.15 -20.15 -6.26
C LYS A 73 10.87 -19.35 -7.34
N ASN A 74 10.12 -18.66 -8.18
CA ASN A 74 10.66 -17.86 -9.28
C ASN A 74 10.92 -16.39 -8.89
N GLN A 75 10.55 -15.98 -7.67
CA GLN A 75 10.66 -14.60 -7.17
C GLN A 75 9.81 -13.61 -7.97
N GLU A 76 8.62 -14.04 -8.39
CA GLU A 76 7.74 -13.26 -9.25
C GLU A 76 6.42 -12.93 -8.56
N LEU A 77 5.90 -11.74 -8.90
CA LEU A 77 4.52 -11.37 -8.65
C LEU A 77 3.78 -11.42 -9.99
N ILE A 78 2.86 -12.37 -10.13
CA ILE A 78 2.06 -12.54 -11.34
C ILE A 78 0.73 -11.83 -11.11
N LEU A 79 0.41 -10.89 -11.99
CA LEU A 79 -0.83 -10.12 -11.96
C LEU A 79 -1.72 -10.60 -13.12
N GLN A 80 -2.97 -10.96 -12.80
CA GLN A 80 -3.96 -11.32 -13.81
C GLN A 80 -4.57 -10.02 -14.35
N ILE A 81 -4.10 -9.62 -15.54
CA ILE A 81 -4.49 -8.37 -16.22
C ILE A 81 -5.63 -8.64 -17.20
#